data_AF-A0A6S6RZM0-F1
#
_entry.id   AF-A0A6S6RZM0-F1
#
_cell.length_a   1.000
_cell.length_b   1.000
_cell.length_c   1.000
_cell.angle_alpha   90.00
_cell.angle_beta   90.00
_cell.angle_gamma   90.00
#
_symmetry.space_group_name_H-M   'P 1'
#
loop_
_entity.id
_entity.type
_entity.pdbx_description
1 polymer ?
#
loop_
_entity_poly.entity_id
_entity_poly.type
_entity_poly.pdbx_seq_one_letter_code
_entity_poly.pdbx_strand_id
1 'polypeptide(L)' 'MEKNIYFVIKIKTLSYNSHQHPLCVAIYSKLAQPEILRLAAMFHDITKGRKSDHSELGAEDAKQFALEHGPI' A
#
# COMPACT_ATOMS: atom_id res chain seq x y z
N MET A 1 -2.07 -14.77 -0.92
CA MET A 1 -2.50 -13.36 -0.94
C MET A 1 -1.34 -12.36 -0.97
N GLU A 2 -0.08 -12.81 -0.77
CA GLU A 2 1.13 -11.97 -0.73
C GLU A 2 1.49 -11.21 -2.03
N LYS A 3 0.87 -11.54 -3.18
CA LYS A 3 1.17 -10.90 -4.46
C LYS A 3 0.41 -9.59 -4.73
N ASN A 4 -0.61 -9.26 -3.93
CA ASN A 4 -1.53 -8.16 -4.24
C ASN A 4 -1.14 -6.78 -3.66
N ILE A 5 -0.16 -6.69 -2.76
CA ILE A 5 0.26 -5.40 -2.16
C ILE A 5 1.49 -4.79 -2.84
N TYR A 6 2.42 -5.62 -3.33
CA TYR A 6 3.47 -5.18 -4.28
C TYR A 6 2.89 -4.40 -5.47
N PHE A 7 1.67 -4.78 -5.83
CA PHE A 7 0.91 -4.23 -6.94
C PHE A 7 0.54 -2.75 -6.72
N VAL A 8 0.24 -2.33 -5.50
CA VAL A 8 -0.19 -0.96 -5.15
C VAL A 8 0.95 0.06 -5.25
N ILE A 9 2.18 -0.34 -4.89
CA ILE A 9 3.35 0.55 -4.85
C ILE A 9 3.83 0.92 -6.26
N LYS A 10 3.62 0.05 -7.25
CA LYS A 10 4.13 0.23 -8.63
C LYS A 10 3.15 0.82 -9.64
N ILE A 11 1.94 1.22 -9.23
CA ILE A 11 0.87 1.61 -10.18
C ILE A 11 1.21 2.84 -11.02
N LYS A 12 2.11 3.73 -10.58
CA LYS A 12 2.36 5.01 -11.26
C LYS A 12 3.48 5.01 -12.32
N THR A 13 4.32 3.98 -12.42
CA THR A 13 5.67 4.18 -13.02
C THR A 13 5.95 3.43 -14.34
N LEU A 14 5.12 2.48 -14.79
CA LEU A 14 5.44 1.70 -16.01
C LEU A 14 4.21 1.44 -16.88
N SER A 15 4.30 1.74 -18.18
CA SER A 15 3.31 1.38 -19.22
C SER A 15 3.00 -0.12 -19.27
N TYR A 16 3.86 -0.94 -18.67
CA TYR A 16 3.67 -2.36 -18.47
C TYR A 16 2.46 -2.70 -17.57
N ASN A 17 2.21 -1.89 -16.52
CA ASN A 17 1.14 -2.18 -15.57
C ASN A 17 -0.27 -1.82 -16.10
N SER A 18 -0.39 -0.89 -17.04
CA SER A 18 -1.69 -0.56 -17.65
C SER A 18 -2.25 -1.69 -18.51
N HIS A 19 -1.38 -2.53 -19.09
CA HIS A 19 -1.80 -3.68 -19.88
C HIS A 19 -2.13 -4.89 -19.02
N GLN A 20 -1.35 -5.16 -17.96
CA GLN A 20 -1.62 -6.30 -17.08
C GLN A 20 -2.74 -6.03 -16.06
N HIS A 21 -2.90 -4.77 -15.64
CA HIS A 21 -3.86 -4.39 -14.59
C HIS A 21 -4.57 -3.06 -14.89
N PRO A 22 -5.30 -2.97 -16.02
CA PRO A 22 -5.92 -1.73 -16.49
C PRO A 22 -6.90 -1.10 -15.49
N LEU A 23 -7.67 -1.94 -14.79
CA LEU A 23 -8.68 -1.52 -13.81
C LEU A 23 -8.04 -0.80 -12.61
N CYS A 24 -6.95 -1.35 -12.10
CA CYS A 24 -6.27 -0.78 -10.96
C CYS A 24 -5.55 0.53 -11.28
N VAL A 25 -4.96 0.63 -12.47
CA VAL A 25 -4.40 1.89 -12.97
C VAL A 25 -5.50 2.96 -13.09
N ALA A 26 -6.66 2.61 -13.66
CA ALA A 26 -7.78 3.53 -13.80
C ALA A 26 -8.36 3.98 -12.45
N ILE A 27 -8.44 3.10 -11.45
CA ILE A 27 -8.91 3.44 -10.10
C ILE A 27 -7.87 4.29 -9.38
N TYR A 28 -6.59 3.92 -9.41
CA TYR A 28 -5.53 4.66 -8.73
C TYR A 28 -5.44 6.12 -9.19
N SER A 29 -5.60 6.38 -10.50
CA SER A 29 -5.64 7.74 -11.05
C SER A 29 -6.82 8.58 -10.56
N LYS A 30 -7.87 7.96 -10.01
CA LYS A 30 -9.08 8.63 -9.51
C LYS A 30 -9.11 8.76 -7.99
N LEU A 31 -8.13 8.21 -7.27
CA LEU A 31 -8.08 8.32 -5.82
C LEU A 31 -7.83 9.77 -5.41
N ALA A 32 -8.64 10.28 -4.50
CA ALA A 32 -8.46 11.62 -3.93
C ALA A 32 -7.14 11.76 -3.17
N GLN A 33 -6.70 10.68 -2.50
CA GLN A 33 -5.49 10.66 -1.66
C GLN A 33 -4.66 9.38 -1.90
N PRO A 34 -3.93 9.28 -3.04
CA PRO A 34 -3.16 8.09 -3.41
C PRO A 34 -1.96 7.81 -2.47
N GLU A 35 -1.55 8.80 -1.68
CA GLU A 35 -0.49 8.70 -0.66
C GLU A 35 -0.89 7.82 0.52
N ILE A 36 -2.15 7.83 0.95
CA ILE A 36 -2.63 6.93 2.00
C ILE A 36 -2.43 5.48 1.56
N LEU A 37 -2.80 5.19 0.31
CA LEU A 37 -2.65 3.87 -0.27
C LEU A 37 -1.17 3.46 -0.42
N ARG A 38 -0.27 4.42 -0.72
CA ARG A 38 1.19 4.20 -0.71
C ARG A 38 1.73 3.91 0.69
N LEU A 39 1.29 4.66 1.71
CA LEU A 39 1.67 4.46 3.10
C LEU A 39 1.21 3.09 3.61
N ALA A 40 -0.04 2.71 3.35
CA ALA A 40 -0.58 1.39 3.72
C ALA A 40 0.27 0.25 3.13
N ALA A 41 0.67 0.36 1.87
CA ALA A 41 1.51 -0.64 1.23
C ALA A 41 2.95 -0.66 1.80
N MET A 42 3.49 0.49 2.18
CA MET A 42 4.79 0.59 2.85
C MET A 42 4.77 -0.07 4.23
N PHE A 43 3.76 0.22 5.06
CA PHE A 43 3.63 -0.38 6.39
C PHE A 43 3.35 -1.88 6.35
N HIS A 44 2.66 -2.37 5.31
CA HIS A 44 2.56 -3.80 5.08
C HIS A 44 3.93 -4.45 4.82
N ASP A 45 4.76 -3.83 3.97
CA ASP A 45 6.02 -4.44 3.53
C ASP A 45 7.17 -4.29 4.54
N ILE A 46 7.20 -3.24 5.36
CA ILE A 46 8.23 -3.03 6.38
C ILE A 46 8.19 -4.08 7.50
N THR A 47 7.06 -4.78 7.66
CA THR A 47 6.91 -5.84 8.67
C THR A 47 7.34 -7.22 8.15
N LYS A 48 7.73 -7.33 6.88
CA LYS A 48 8.33 -8.54 6.32
C LYS A 48 9.59 -8.93 7.11
N GLY A 49 9.66 -10.20 7.51
CA GLY A 49 10.73 -10.71 8.37
C GLY A 49 10.39 -10.73 9.86
N ARG A 50 9.29 -10.10 10.29
CA ARG A 50 8.68 -10.36 11.61
C ARG A 50 7.91 -11.69 11.50
N LYS A 51 8.11 -12.63 12.42
CA LYS A 51 7.61 -14.04 12.33
C LYS A 51 6.06 -14.20 12.41
N SER A 52 5.28 -13.15 12.17
CA SER A 52 3.81 -13.12 12.27
C SER A 52 3.18 -12.46 11.04
N ASP A 53 1.85 -12.42 10.97
CA ASP A 53 1.13 -11.86 9.81
C ASP A 53 1.49 -10.38 9.59
N HIS A 54 2.08 -10.12 8.43
CA HIS A 54 2.57 -8.79 8.03
C HIS A 54 1.43 -7.79 7.82
N SER A 55 0.23 -8.27 7.48
CA SER A 55 -0.95 -7.44 7.29
C SER A 55 -1.42 -6.87 8.62
N GLU A 56 -1.49 -7.71 9.65
CA GLU A 56 -1.92 -7.29 10.98
C GLU A 56 -0.88 -6.40 11.65
N LEU A 57 0.40 -6.78 11.57
CA LEU A 57 1.49 -5.96 12.10
C LEU A 57 1.60 -4.62 11.38
N GLY A 58 1.44 -4.60 10.06
CA GLY A 58 1.51 -3.38 9.27
C GLY A 58 0.36 -2.42 9.61
N ALA A 59 -0.83 -2.97 9.90
CA ALA A 59 -1.97 -2.17 10.34
C ALA A 59 -1.73 -1.53 11.73
N GLU A 60 -1.15 -2.27 12.67
CA GLU A 60 -0.81 -1.74 14.00
C GLU A 60 0.30 -0.68 13.91
N ASP A 61 1.36 -0.94 13.14
CA ASP A 61 2.44 0.03 12.91
C ASP A 61 1.90 1.31 12.25
N ALA A 62 1.01 1.21 11.27
CA ALA A 62 0.40 2.36 10.59
C ALA A 62 -0.50 3.17 11.54
N LYS A 63 -1.28 2.49 12.40
CA LYS A 63 -2.13 3.11 13.40
C LYS A 63 -1.29 3.86 14.43
N GLN A 64 -0.23 3.24 14.94
CA GLN A 64 0.67 3.85 15.90
C GLN A 64 1.34 5.10 15.30
N PHE A 65 1.83 5.00 14.06
CA PHE A 65 2.38 6.14 13.34
C PHE A 65 1.39 7.30 13.22
N ALA A 66 0.13 7.04 12.87
CA ALA A 66 -0.90 8.06 12.78
C ALA A 66 -1.18 8.73 14.13
N LEU A 67 -1.21 7.97 15.22
CA LEU A 67 -1.38 8.52 16.58
C LEU A 67 -0.22 9.45 16.97
N GLU A 68 1.00 9.12 16.58
CA GLU A 68 2.21 9.90 16.89
C GLU A 68 2.35 11.18 16.05
N HIS A 69 1.83 11.17 14.82
CA HIS A 69 2.05 12.25 13.84
C HIS A 69 0.79 13.11 13.58
N GLY A 70 -0.31 12.82 14.28
CA GLY A 70 -1.52 13.64 14.33
C GLY A 70 -2.74 13.03 13.60
N PRO A 71 -3.97 13.37 14.02
CA PRO A 71 -5.18 12.91 13.36
C PRO A 71 -5.27 13.54 11.96
N ILE A 72 -5.37 12.69 10.94
CA ILE A 72 -5.72 13.09 9.56
C ILE A 72 -7.20 13.52 9.54
#